data_AF-A0A8S3RV21-F1
#
_entry.id   AF-A0A8S3RV21-F1
#
_cell.length_a   1.000
_cell.length_b   1.000
_cell.length_c   1.000
_cell.angle_alpha   90.00
_cell.angle_beta   90.00
_cell.angle_gamma   90.00
#
_symmetry.space_group_name_H-M   'P 1'
#
loop_
_entity.id
_entity.type
_entity.pdbx_description
1 polymer ?
#
loop_
_entity_poly.entity_id
_entity_poly.type
_entity_poly.pdbx_seq_one_letter_code
_entity_poly.pdbx_strand_id
1 'polypeptide(L)'
;MQDMARNTDNRVVGEIRQYNTPPNGVHQTIMAALMLMGYDPSEVKTWKNCQKILGLHGEKSFLTQMSKFDPKDVNLTLAVEAKKVIEPYTAEQIHSESHEAASVFIWAENMIKEIESNAGTLGVDKMVPEHNRAKTEIEKPVKNCSTSGISSSIKKQKRKTDTCYT
;
A
#
# COMPACT_ATOMS: atom_id res chain seq x y z
N MET A 1 20.80 3.63 -15.62
CA MET A 1 19.92 2.54 -15.16
C MET A 1 18.66 3.15 -14.55
N GLN A 2 17.88 3.91 -15.34
CA GLN A 2 16.71 4.69 -14.89
C GLN A 2 15.39 4.24 -15.56
N ASP A 3 15.44 3.23 -16.44
CA ASP A 3 14.33 2.88 -17.32
C ASP A 3 13.34 1.84 -16.75
N MET A 4 13.50 1.39 -15.50
CA MET A 4 12.58 0.44 -14.87
C MET A 4 11.36 1.10 -14.21
N ALA A 5 11.34 2.42 -14.04
CA ALA A 5 10.31 3.13 -13.27
C ALA A 5 9.06 3.53 -14.09
N ARG A 6 9.11 3.42 -15.43
CA ARG A 6 8.13 4.10 -16.30
C ARG A 6 7.18 3.18 -17.08
N ASN A 7 7.36 1.86 -17.01
CA ASN A 7 6.50 0.87 -17.72
C ASN A 7 5.93 -0.22 -16.79
N THR A 8 6.06 -0.03 -15.49
CA THR A 8 5.68 -0.96 -14.41
C THR A 8 4.32 -0.58 -13.79
N ASP A 9 3.49 0.19 -14.51
CA ASP A 9 2.62 1.17 -13.83
C ASP A 9 1.26 0.66 -13.30
N ASN A 10 0.89 -0.60 -13.54
CA ASN A 10 -0.33 -1.17 -12.93
C ASN A 10 -0.24 -2.69 -12.73
N ARG A 11 0.58 -3.38 -13.53
CA ARG A 11 0.71 -4.85 -13.45
C ARG A 11 1.37 -5.29 -12.14
N VAL A 12 2.38 -4.57 -11.68
CA VAL A 12 3.10 -4.85 -10.41
C VAL A 12 2.13 -4.83 -9.24
N VAL A 13 1.42 -3.70 -9.06
CA VAL A 13 0.45 -3.55 -7.96
C VAL A 13 -0.73 -4.50 -8.15
N GLY A 14 -1.17 -4.71 -9.40
CA GLY A 14 -2.28 -5.59 -9.74
C GLY A 14 -2.03 -7.05 -9.36
N GLU A 15 -0.86 -7.61 -9.69
CA GLU A 15 -0.48 -8.97 -9.34
C GLU A 15 -0.31 -9.11 -7.83
N ILE A 16 0.51 -8.24 -7.24
CA ILE A 16 0.85 -8.30 -5.83
C ILE A 16 -0.41 -8.16 -4.97
N ARG A 17 -1.36 -7.30 -5.33
CA ARG A 17 -2.59 -7.11 -4.55
C ARG A 17 -3.53 -8.31 -4.60
N GLN A 18 -3.47 -9.16 -5.63
CA GLN A 18 -4.37 -10.30 -5.81
C GLN A 18 -4.10 -11.46 -4.85
N TYR A 19 -2.96 -11.51 -4.18
CA TYR A 19 -2.68 -12.56 -3.20
C TYR A 19 -3.67 -12.49 -2.03
N ASN A 20 -4.43 -13.56 -1.82
CA ASN A 20 -5.23 -13.75 -0.61
C ASN A 20 -4.33 -14.09 0.59
N THR A 21 -3.33 -14.93 0.34
CA THR A 21 -2.30 -15.33 1.29
C THR A 21 -0.95 -15.21 0.57
N PRO A 22 -0.20 -14.12 0.76
CA PRO A 22 1.07 -13.92 0.05
C PRO A 22 2.14 -14.89 0.56
N PRO A 23 3.08 -15.33 -0.30
CA PRO A 23 4.31 -15.94 0.16
C PRO A 23 5.03 -15.02 1.13
N ASN A 24 5.70 -15.59 2.15
CA ASN A 24 6.34 -14.80 3.20
C ASN A 24 7.33 -13.79 2.62
N GLY A 25 8.17 -14.20 1.66
CA GLY A 25 9.13 -13.29 1.01
C GLY A 25 8.47 -12.11 0.30
N VAL A 26 7.35 -12.34 -0.40
CA VAL A 26 6.57 -11.28 -1.06
C VAL A 26 5.99 -10.30 -0.04
N HIS A 27 5.42 -10.82 1.06
CA HIS A 27 4.88 -9.98 2.13
C HIS A 27 5.97 -9.12 2.78
N GLN A 28 7.10 -9.73 3.17
CA GLN A 28 8.21 -9.01 3.80
C GLN A 28 8.82 -7.96 2.86
N THR A 29 8.94 -8.27 1.57
CA THR A 29 9.40 -7.32 0.54
C THR A 29 8.52 -6.08 0.50
N ILE A 30 7.20 -6.26 0.44
CA ILE A 30 6.26 -5.14 0.39
C ILE A 30 6.23 -4.37 1.70
N MET A 31 6.29 -5.08 2.83
CA MET A 31 6.34 -4.45 4.15
C MET A 31 7.57 -3.54 4.27
N ALA A 32 8.75 -4.01 3.87
CA ALA A 32 9.98 -3.21 3.88
C ALA A 32 9.89 -2.00 2.94
N ALA A 33 9.35 -2.17 1.74
CA ALA A 33 9.15 -1.06 0.81
C ALA A 33 8.24 0.03 1.39
N LEU A 34 7.16 -0.36 2.07
CA LEU A 34 6.27 0.59 2.75
C LEU A 34 6.95 1.23 3.98
N MET A 35 7.74 0.49 4.75
CA MET A 35 8.50 1.06 5.87
C MET A 35 9.48 2.14 5.40
N LEU A 36 10.15 1.94 4.25
CA LEU A 36 11.02 2.95 3.66
C LEU A 36 10.26 4.24 3.33
N MET A 37 9.04 4.12 2.80
CA MET A 37 8.16 5.26 2.51
C MET A 37 7.61 5.97 3.75
N GLY A 38 7.98 5.54 4.97
CA GLY A 38 7.59 6.16 6.22
C GLY A 38 6.29 5.64 6.84
N TYR A 39 5.78 4.50 6.37
CA TYR A 39 4.65 3.83 7.04
C TYR A 39 5.11 3.16 8.33
N ASP A 40 4.30 3.24 9.38
CA ASP A 40 4.59 2.64 10.67
C ASP A 40 4.67 1.09 10.54
N PRO A 41 5.68 0.42 11.13
CA PRO A 41 5.80 -1.04 11.08
C PRO A 41 4.57 -1.77 11.63
N SER A 42 3.86 -1.15 12.58
CA SER A 42 2.63 -1.68 13.16
C SER A 42 1.46 -1.65 12.17
N GLU A 43 1.41 -0.68 11.26
CA GLU A 43 0.37 -0.55 10.24
C GLU A 43 0.56 -1.58 9.13
N VAL A 44 1.81 -1.80 8.71
CA VAL A 44 2.17 -2.69 7.59
C VAL A 44 2.42 -4.13 7.99
N LYS A 45 2.25 -4.49 9.27
CA LYS A 45 2.44 -5.85 9.78
C LYS A 45 1.47 -6.87 9.17
N THR A 46 0.27 -6.43 8.80
CA THR A 46 -0.75 -7.33 8.26
C THR A 46 -0.91 -7.11 6.76
N TRP A 47 -0.97 -8.22 6.03
CA TRP A 47 -1.13 -8.18 4.58
C TRP A 47 -2.36 -7.38 4.13
N LYS A 48 -3.48 -7.50 4.85
CA LYS A 48 -4.70 -6.73 4.57
C LYS A 48 -4.47 -5.22 4.61
N ASN A 49 -3.59 -4.74 5.49
CA ASN A 49 -3.25 -3.32 5.52
C ASN A 49 -2.31 -2.95 4.38
N CYS A 50 -1.32 -3.79 4.08
CA CYS A 50 -0.48 -3.62 2.88
C CYS A 50 -1.33 -3.53 1.61
N GLN A 51 -2.31 -4.42 1.43
CA GLN A 51 -3.23 -4.40 0.30
C GLN A 51 -4.09 -3.12 0.21
N LYS A 52 -4.46 -2.53 1.35
CA LYS A 52 -5.17 -1.24 1.37
C LYS A 52 -4.28 -0.11 0.86
N ILE A 53 -3.02 -0.09 1.30
CA ILE A 53 -2.04 0.91 0.89
C ILE A 53 -1.68 0.74 -0.59
N LEU A 54 -1.47 -0.50 -1.04
CA LEU A 54 -1.29 -0.83 -2.46
C LEU A 54 -2.50 -0.47 -3.32
N GLY A 55 -3.70 -0.45 -2.74
CA GLY A 55 -4.94 -0.05 -3.42
C GLY A 55 -5.15 1.47 -3.52
N LEU A 56 -4.22 2.29 -3.04
CA LEU A 56 -4.27 3.74 -3.21
C LEU A 56 -3.91 4.12 -4.66
N HIS A 57 -4.54 5.18 -5.17
CA HIS A 57 -4.38 5.64 -6.56
C HIS A 57 -3.90 7.11 -6.60
N GLY A 58 -3.40 7.53 -7.76
CA GLY A 58 -2.92 8.90 -7.98
C GLY A 58 -1.61 9.19 -7.24
N GLU A 59 -1.51 10.35 -6.60
CA GLU A 59 -0.27 10.78 -5.92
C GLU A 59 0.14 9.88 -4.76
N LYS A 60 -0.84 9.25 -4.11
CA LYS A 60 -0.64 8.30 -3.01
C LYS A 60 -0.48 6.86 -3.49
N SER A 61 -0.45 6.62 -4.80
CA SER A 61 -0.21 5.27 -5.33
C SER A 61 1.18 4.79 -4.96
N PHE A 62 1.30 3.50 -4.70
CA PHE A 62 2.56 2.87 -4.34
C PHE A 62 3.68 3.20 -5.33
N LEU A 63 3.40 3.11 -6.63
CA LEU A 63 4.39 3.38 -7.68
C LEU A 63 4.76 4.86 -7.79
N THR A 64 3.81 5.78 -7.61
CA THR A 64 4.12 7.21 -7.58
C THR A 64 4.99 7.56 -6.37
N GLN A 65 4.73 6.92 -5.22
CA GLN A 65 5.55 7.10 -4.01
C GLN A 65 6.96 6.53 -4.22
N MET A 66 7.10 5.33 -4.80
CA MET A 66 8.41 4.76 -5.16
C MET A 66 9.19 5.67 -6.12
N SER A 67 8.54 6.25 -7.13
CA SER A 67 9.21 7.09 -8.11
C SER A 67 9.63 8.46 -7.56
N LYS A 68 8.93 8.97 -6.55
CA LYS A 68 9.23 10.25 -5.89
C LYS A 68 10.10 10.09 -4.64
N PHE A 69 10.46 8.86 -4.30
CA PHE A 69 11.21 8.53 -3.11
C PHE A 69 12.63 9.13 -3.18
N ASP A 70 13.02 9.87 -2.14
CA ASP A 70 14.39 10.36 -1.97
C ASP A 70 15.04 9.62 -0.78
N PRO A 71 16.13 8.87 -0.99
CA PRO A 71 16.84 8.17 0.09
C PRO A 71 17.45 9.11 1.14
N LYS A 72 17.54 10.42 0.89
CA LYS A 72 18.09 11.39 1.86
C LYS A 72 17.11 11.79 2.96
N ASP A 73 15.82 11.64 2.72
CA ASP A 73 14.74 12.08 3.62
C ASP A 73 14.23 10.96 4.54
N VAL A 74 14.88 9.79 4.49
CA VAL A 74 14.41 8.57 5.17
C VAL A 74 15.03 8.46 6.56
N ASN A 75 14.21 8.03 7.53
CA ASN A 75 14.69 7.74 8.86
C ASN A 75 15.59 6.48 8.85
N LEU A 76 16.84 6.64 9.29
CA LEU A 76 17.82 5.55 9.32
C LEU A 76 17.33 4.35 10.16
N THR A 77 16.61 4.59 11.25
CA THR A 77 16.03 3.51 12.07
C THR A 77 15.02 2.69 11.28
N LEU A 78 14.15 3.32 10.49
CA LEU A 78 13.21 2.61 9.61
C LEU A 78 13.93 1.84 8.52
N ALA A 79 15.00 2.41 7.95
CA ALA A 79 15.81 1.74 6.93
C ALA A 79 16.51 0.48 7.48
N VAL A 80 17.04 0.55 8.69
CA VAL A 80 17.66 -0.60 9.38
C VAL A 80 16.62 -1.68 9.69
N GLU A 81 15.43 -1.30 10.16
CA GLU A 81 14.34 -2.26 10.39
C GLU A 81 13.85 -2.89 9.08
N ALA A 82 13.70 -2.09 8.01
CA ALA A 82 13.35 -2.58 6.69
C ALA A 82 14.41 -3.56 6.13
N LYS A 83 15.69 -3.29 6.38
CA LYS A 83 16.80 -4.20 6.02
C LYS A 83 16.66 -5.55 6.70
N LYS A 84 16.45 -5.58 8.03
CA LYS A 84 16.26 -6.82 8.80
C LYS A 84 15.09 -7.67 8.30
N VAL A 85 14.06 -7.01 7.79
CA VAL A 85 12.86 -7.67 7.26
C VAL A 85 13.15 -8.43 5.96
N ILE A 86 13.99 -7.88 5.07
CA ILE A 86 14.28 -8.46 3.76
C ILE A 86 15.55 -9.32 3.74
N GLU A 87 16.47 -9.12 4.68
CA GLU A 87 17.74 -9.85 4.82
C GLU A 87 17.61 -11.39 4.75
N PRO A 88 16.55 -12.04 5.26
CA PRO A 88 16.41 -13.49 5.17
C PRO A 88 16.15 -14.02 3.75
N TYR A 89 15.86 -13.15 2.78
CA TYR A 89 15.47 -13.53 1.43
C TYR A 89 16.49 -13.04 0.40
N THR A 90 16.63 -13.78 -0.69
CA THR A 90 17.41 -13.35 -1.86
C THR A 90 16.51 -12.92 -3.00
N ALA A 91 17.00 -12.03 -3.87
CA ALA A 91 16.27 -11.62 -5.06
C ALA A 91 15.84 -12.82 -5.93
N GLU A 92 16.67 -13.86 -6.03
CA GLU A 92 16.35 -15.10 -6.76
C GLU A 92 15.16 -15.86 -6.14
N GLN A 93 15.12 -15.98 -4.81
CA GLN A 93 14.01 -16.61 -4.09
C GLN A 93 12.70 -15.83 -4.28
N ILE A 94 12.75 -14.50 -4.23
CA ILE A 94 11.55 -13.70 -4.48
C ILE A 94 11.13 -13.82 -5.95
N HIS A 95 12.08 -13.84 -6.88
CA HIS A 95 11.82 -13.96 -8.31
C HIS A 95 11.17 -15.29 -8.69
N SER A 96 11.51 -16.39 -8.00
CA SER A 96 10.82 -17.66 -8.20
C SER A 96 9.35 -17.64 -7.77
N GLU A 97 8.99 -16.75 -6.83
CA GLU A 97 7.61 -16.60 -6.34
C GLU A 97 6.81 -15.56 -7.14
N SER A 98 7.42 -14.42 -7.44
CA SER A 98 6.82 -13.34 -8.24
C SER A 98 7.90 -12.44 -8.85
N HIS A 99 7.85 -12.29 -10.15
CA HIS A 99 8.76 -11.42 -10.91
C HIS A 99 8.57 -9.94 -10.53
N GLU A 100 7.31 -9.54 -10.33
CA GLU A 100 6.89 -8.21 -9.91
C GLU A 100 7.36 -7.90 -8.49
N ALA A 101 7.26 -8.85 -7.56
CA ALA A 101 7.77 -8.69 -6.20
C ALA A 101 9.31 -8.60 -6.17
N ALA A 102 10.02 -9.35 -7.02
CA ALA A 102 11.47 -9.27 -7.11
C ALA A 102 11.96 -7.90 -7.57
N SER A 103 11.23 -7.25 -8.48
CA SER A 103 11.53 -5.88 -8.90
C SER A 103 11.42 -4.90 -7.72
N VAL A 104 10.41 -5.06 -6.86
CA VAL A 104 10.25 -4.25 -5.63
C VAL A 104 11.34 -4.56 -4.60
N PHE A 105 11.75 -5.83 -4.47
CA PHE A 105 12.85 -6.23 -3.59
C PHE A 105 14.16 -5.55 -3.98
N ILE A 106 14.52 -5.61 -5.26
CA ILE A 106 15.75 -5.00 -5.78
C ILE A 106 15.71 -3.49 -5.56
N TRP A 107 14.56 -2.85 -5.79
CA TRP A 107 14.38 -1.43 -5.48
C TRP A 107 14.63 -1.15 -3.99
N ALA A 108 13.99 -1.89 -3.09
CA ALA A 108 14.13 -1.67 -1.65
C ALA A 108 15.58 -1.87 -1.17
N GLU A 109 16.25 -2.91 -1.67
CA GLU A 109 17.66 -3.19 -1.36
C GLU A 109 18.58 -2.06 -1.83
N ASN A 110 18.36 -1.54 -3.05
CA ASN A 110 19.13 -0.41 -3.58
C ASN A 110 18.91 0.85 -2.75
N MET A 111 17.67 1.15 -2.38
CA MET A 111 17.35 2.31 -1.54
C MET A 111 18.01 2.22 -0.16
N ILE A 112 17.99 1.03 0.48
CA ILE A 112 18.67 0.80 1.75
C ILE A 112 20.18 1.04 1.60
N LYS A 113 20.81 0.51 0.55
CA LYS A 113 22.25 0.72 0.28
C LYS A 113 22.59 2.20 0.09
N GLU A 114 21.75 2.95 -0.62
CA GLU A 114 21.92 4.39 -0.81
C GLU A 114 21.77 5.15 0.51
N ILE A 115 20.77 4.80 1.35
CA ILE A 115 20.59 5.37 2.69
C ILE A 115 21.81 5.11 3.57
N GLU A 116 22.32 3.87 3.60
CA GLU A 116 23.51 3.49 4.37
C GLU A 116 24.76 4.24 3.90
N SER A 117 24.92 4.39 2.58
CA SER A 117 26.04 5.14 1.98
C SER A 117 25.97 6.63 2.33
N ASN A 118 24.78 7.23 2.28
CA ASN A 118 24.53 8.61 2.65
C ASN A 118 24.74 8.85 4.16
N ALA A 119 24.32 7.90 5.00
CA ALA A 119 24.56 7.97 6.44
C ALA A 119 26.06 7.86 6.79
N GLY A 120 26.82 7.04 6.06
CA GLY A 120 28.27 6.93 6.24
C GLY A 120 29.05 8.20 5.86
N THR A 121 28.50 9.03 4.97
CA THR A 121 29.09 10.33 4.59
C THR A 121 28.66 11.48 5.51
N LEU A 122 27.51 11.34 6.17
CA LEU A 122 26.96 12.30 7.14
C LEU A 122 27.15 11.75 8.55
N GLY A 123 28.39 11.80 9.05
CA GLY A 123 28.67 11.47 10.44
C GLY A 123 27.80 12.31 11.39
N VAL A 124 27.04 11.60 12.23
CA VAL A 124 26.34 12.06 13.44
C VAL A 124 25.11 12.98 13.22
N ASP A 125 24.03 12.64 13.92
CA ASP A 125 22.83 13.45 14.20
C ASP A 125 21.93 13.84 13.02
N LYS A 126 21.01 12.94 12.66
CA LYS A 126 19.63 13.35 12.36
C LYS A 126 18.63 12.56 13.19
N MET A 127 18.56 12.92 14.47
CA MET A 127 17.32 12.88 15.23
C MET A 127 16.52 14.11 14.78
N VAL A 128 15.61 13.94 13.80
CA VAL A 128 14.74 15.03 13.31
C VAL A 128 13.29 14.51 13.30
N PRO A 129 12.33 15.36 13.70
CA PRO A 129 11.12 14.95 14.41
C PRO A 129 10.01 14.47 13.49
N GLU A 130 9.15 13.66 14.10
CA GLU A 130 7.75 13.43 13.76
C GLU A 130 7.09 14.69 13.17
N HIS A 131 6.91 14.74 11.84
CA HIS A 131 6.09 15.77 11.22
C HIS A 131 5.27 15.24 10.05
N ASN A 132 3.95 15.33 10.26
CA ASN A 132 2.85 15.26 9.31
C ASN A 132 2.41 13.89 8.78
N ARG A 133 2.09 13.01 9.74
CA ARG A 133 0.87 12.20 9.63
C ARG A 133 -0.32 13.14 9.49
N ALA A 134 -0.73 13.46 8.26
CA ALA A 134 -2.04 14.03 8.02
C ALA A 134 -3.07 13.05 8.63
N LYS A 135 -3.60 13.43 9.80
CA LYS A 135 -4.76 12.78 10.40
C LYS A 135 -5.87 12.82 9.35
N THR A 136 -6.11 11.70 8.71
CA THR A 136 -7.43 11.47 8.14
C THR A 136 -8.30 11.09 9.33
N GLU A 137 -9.00 12.09 9.86
CA GLU A 137 -10.15 11.92 10.74
C GLU A 137 -11.10 10.94 10.06
N ILE A 138 -11.07 9.69 10.52
CA ILE A 138 -12.24 8.82 10.41
C ILE A 138 -13.14 9.30 11.55
N GLU A 139 -13.97 10.29 11.26
CA GLU A 139 -15.11 10.64 12.11
C GLU A 139 -15.90 9.36 12.40
N LYS A 140 -16.08 9.09 13.69
CA LYS A 140 -17.04 8.11 14.18
C LYS A 140 -18.44 8.69 13.98
N PRO A 141 -19.43 7.92 13.51
CA PRO A 141 -20.79 8.12 13.95
C PRO A 141 -21.12 7.15 15.09
N VAL A 142 -21.64 7.81 16.11
CA VAL A 142 -22.25 7.32 17.33
C VAL A 142 -23.42 6.35 17.06
N LYS A 143 -23.59 5.41 17.99
CA LYS A 143 -24.65 4.42 18.06
C LYS A 143 -26.00 5.09 18.33
N ASN A 144 -27.08 4.57 17.72
CA ASN A 144 -28.44 4.32 18.26
C ASN A 144 -29.60 4.78 17.35
N CYS A 145 -30.49 3.86 16.98
CA CYS A 145 -31.89 3.89 17.41
C CYS A 145 -32.59 2.60 16.92
N SER A 146 -33.14 1.84 17.87
CA SER A 146 -34.05 0.74 17.60
C SER A 146 -35.50 1.24 17.68
N THR A 147 -36.38 0.52 16.97
CA THR A 147 -37.86 0.48 17.04
C THR A 147 -38.58 1.72 16.48
N SER A 148 -39.72 1.66 15.80
CA SER A 148 -40.83 0.69 15.75
C SER A 148 -41.56 0.85 14.40
N GLY A 149 -42.26 -0.19 13.94
CA GLY A 149 -42.89 -0.23 12.62
C GLY A 149 -44.11 0.67 12.42
N ILE A 150 -44.57 0.71 11.17
CA ILE A 150 -45.97 0.93 10.75
C ILE A 150 -46.18 0.10 9.47
N SER A 151 -47.14 -0.81 9.54
CA SER A 151 -47.80 -1.49 8.43
C SER A 151 -48.53 -0.49 7.55
N SER A 152 -48.54 -0.67 6.22
CA SER A 152 -49.69 -0.28 5.38
C SER A 152 -49.58 -0.83 3.95
N SER A 153 -50.52 -1.72 3.64
CA SER A 153 -50.90 -2.22 2.33
C SER A 153 -51.38 -1.11 1.39
N ILE A 154 -50.87 -1.02 0.15
CA ILE A 154 -51.55 -0.33 -0.96
C ILE A 154 -51.44 -1.13 -2.27
N LYS A 155 -52.53 -1.85 -2.54
CA LYS A 155 -53.22 -2.23 -3.80
C LYS A 155 -52.45 -2.14 -5.13
N LYS A 156 -52.33 -3.31 -5.78
CA LYS A 156 -52.24 -3.51 -7.25
C LYS A 156 -53.43 -2.83 -7.94
N GLN A 157 -53.15 -1.88 -8.85
CA GLN A 157 -54.10 -1.44 -9.87
C GLN A 157 -53.61 -1.90 -11.25
N LYS A 158 -54.39 -2.81 -11.86
CA LYS A 158 -54.35 -3.20 -13.27
C LYS A 158 -54.63 -1.97 -14.12
N ARG A 159 -53.71 -1.59 -15.02
CA ARG A 159 -54.03 -0.74 -16.16
C ARG A 159 -54.46 -1.63 -17.33
N LYS A 160 -55.74 -1.53 -17.69
CA LYS A 160 -56.25 -1.86 -19.03
C LYS A 160 -56.05 -0.61 -19.89
N THR A 161 -55.51 -0.76 -21.09
CA THR A 161 -55.76 0.14 -22.21
C THR A 161 -55.81 -0.71 -23.47
N ASP A 162 -57.03 -1.03 -23.90
CA ASP A 162 -57.36 -1.30 -25.29
C ASP A 162 -57.29 0.01 -26.05
N THR A 163 -56.55 0.10 -27.17
CA THR A 163 -57.05 0.75 -28.40
C THR A 163 -56.17 0.42 -29.61
N CYS A 164 -56.88 0.18 -30.70
CA CYS A 164 -56.44 -0.16 -32.06
C CYS A 164 -56.17 1.13 -32.90
N TYR A 165 -55.89 0.91 -34.19
CA TYR A 165 -55.58 1.84 -35.32
C TYR A 165 -54.08 2.04 -35.56
N THR A 166 -53.52 1.76 -36.74
CA THR A 166 -54.06 1.85 -38.12
C THR A 166 -53.52 0.73 -39.00
#